data_AF-A0A124E922-F1
#
_entry.id   AF-A0A124E922-F1
#
_cell.length_a   1.000
_cell.length_b   1.000
_cell.length_c   1.000
_cell.angle_alpha   90.00
_cell.angle_beta   90.00
_cell.angle_gamma   90.00
#
_symmetry.space_group_name_H-M   'P 1'
#
loop_
_entity.id
_entity.type
_entity.pdbx_description
1 polymer ?
#
loop_
_entity_poly.entity_id
_entity_poly.type
_entity_poly.pdbx_seq_one_letter_code
_entity_poly.pdbx_strand_id
1 'polypeptide(L)'
;MTPTLRGCLHTATVAVVLLGAQLTPAVAWAEPDEPPADDQMHNIVYRARVDGVARGARISYRIDDQNVNTADPTMLPGRTFEATGVLSDPESAGMTVSVDWPYSANLHCEILVDEQTVARADQFVAPRLTRADDDPLYGTLQCGAPLDSGGGGNVLNTAPVGADPGPPAA
;
A
#
# COMPACT_ATOMS: atom_id res chain seq x y z
N MET A 1 -82.10 21.16 -48.19
CA MET A 1 -81.87 19.95 -47.38
C MET A 1 -80.39 19.86 -47.07
N THR A 2 -79.98 20.22 -45.85
CA THR A 2 -78.80 19.64 -45.17
C THR A 2 -79.10 18.15 -44.88
N PRO A 3 -78.13 17.23 -44.69
CA PRO A 3 -77.04 17.40 -43.72
C PRO A 3 -75.65 16.75 -44.03
N THR A 4 -74.64 17.31 -43.35
CA THR A 4 -73.38 16.80 -42.76
C THR A 4 -72.86 15.37 -43.03
N LEU A 5 -71.51 15.24 -43.09
CA LEU A 5 -70.77 14.37 -42.16
C LEU A 5 -69.30 14.81 -41.93
N ARG A 6 -68.87 14.70 -40.66
CA ARG A 6 -67.52 14.89 -40.09
C ARG A 6 -66.74 13.56 -40.10
N GLY A 7 -65.41 13.62 -40.13
CA GLY A 7 -64.49 12.54 -39.70
C GLY A 7 -63.04 12.86 -40.08
N CYS A 8 -62.24 13.39 -39.16
CA CYS A 8 -61.23 12.70 -38.33
C CYS A 8 -59.97 12.20 -39.07
N LEU A 9 -58.91 13.04 -39.01
CA LEU A 9 -57.54 12.78 -38.56
C LEU A 9 -56.89 11.42 -38.87
N HIS A 10 -55.82 11.39 -39.69
CA HIS A 10 -54.62 10.56 -39.47
C HIS A 10 -53.38 11.16 -40.18
N THR A 11 -52.32 11.33 -39.37
CA THR A 11 -50.87 11.39 -39.62
C THR A 11 -50.37 10.67 -40.88
N ALA A 12 -49.20 10.89 -41.49
CA ALA A 12 -48.06 11.80 -41.41
C ALA A 12 -47.12 11.38 -42.58
N THR A 13 -46.29 12.25 -43.14
CA THR A 13 -44.92 11.87 -43.58
C THR A 13 -44.08 13.08 -43.95
N VAL A 14 -42.82 12.97 -43.58
CA VAL A 14 -41.77 13.97 -43.46
C VAL A 14 -41.14 14.31 -44.81
N ALA A 15 -40.86 15.59 -45.05
CA ALA A 15 -39.95 16.05 -46.09
C ALA A 15 -38.90 17.01 -45.49
N VAL A 16 -37.70 16.45 -45.40
CA VAL A 16 -36.33 16.95 -45.18
C VAL A 16 -36.08 18.42 -45.58
N VAL A 17 -35.21 19.14 -44.84
CA VAL A 17 -34.01 19.84 -45.36
C VAL A 17 -33.31 20.70 -44.28
N LEU A 18 -32.04 20.29 -44.01
CA LEU A 18 -30.82 21.05 -43.67
C LEU A 18 -30.85 22.19 -42.63
N LEU A 19 -30.19 21.95 -41.49
CA LEU A 19 -29.22 22.90 -40.93
C LEU A 19 -28.08 22.10 -40.25
N GLY A 20 -26.91 22.12 -40.86
CA GLY A 20 -25.68 21.53 -40.34
C GLY A 20 -24.85 22.53 -39.54
N ALA A 21 -23.87 21.99 -38.80
CA ALA A 21 -22.83 22.64 -38.00
C ALA A 21 -23.39 23.36 -36.75
N GLN A 22 -23.10 22.98 -35.51
CA GLN A 22 -21.79 22.87 -34.88
C GLN A 22 -21.99 22.14 -33.54
N LEU A 23 -21.76 20.82 -33.45
CA LEU A 23 -21.61 20.15 -32.15
C LEU A 23 -20.50 19.11 -32.29
N THR A 24 -19.31 19.57 -32.68
CA THR A 24 -18.09 18.81 -32.42
C THR A 24 -17.79 18.96 -30.93
N PRO A 25 -17.86 17.91 -30.10
CA PRO A 25 -17.23 17.97 -28.80
C PRO A 25 -15.76 18.27 -29.05
N ALA A 26 -15.26 19.37 -28.48
CA ALA A 26 -13.84 19.60 -28.43
C ALA A 26 -13.25 18.44 -27.63
N VAL A 27 -12.63 17.49 -28.32
CA VAL A 27 -11.75 16.54 -27.66
C VAL A 27 -10.54 17.39 -27.28
N ALA A 28 -10.48 17.78 -26.01
CA ALA A 28 -9.26 18.30 -25.43
C ALA A 28 -8.30 17.12 -25.45
N TRP A 29 -7.45 17.05 -26.47
CA TRP A 29 -6.22 16.29 -26.40
C TRP A 29 -5.45 16.96 -25.26
N ALA A 30 -5.48 16.38 -24.08
CA ALA A 30 -4.43 16.64 -23.11
C ALA A 30 -3.16 16.16 -23.82
N GLU A 31 -2.33 17.09 -24.27
CA GLU A 31 -0.93 16.80 -24.57
C GLU A 31 -0.41 15.97 -23.39
N PRO A 32 0.09 14.75 -23.61
CA PRO A 32 0.94 14.13 -22.63
C PRO A 32 2.26 14.89 -22.70
N ASP A 33 2.29 16.10 -22.13
CA ASP A 33 3.46 16.53 -21.39
C ASP A 33 3.50 15.55 -20.21
N GLU A 34 4.07 14.36 -20.43
CA GLU A 34 4.71 13.66 -19.33
C GLU A 34 5.69 14.69 -18.79
N PRO A 35 5.47 15.22 -17.57
CA PRO A 35 6.52 16.01 -16.95
C PRO A 35 7.79 15.16 -17.05
N PRO A 36 8.98 15.79 -17.20
CA PRO A 36 10.21 15.04 -17.02
C PRO A 36 10.05 14.18 -15.76
N ALA A 37 10.66 12.99 -15.74
CA ALA A 37 10.84 12.25 -14.50
C ALA A 37 11.68 13.13 -13.57
N ASP A 38 11.02 14.14 -13.00
CA ASP A 38 11.47 14.95 -11.91
C ASP A 38 11.76 13.97 -10.78
N ASP A 39 12.56 14.41 -9.82
CA ASP A 39 12.80 13.73 -8.56
C ASP A 39 11.47 13.53 -7.79
N GLN A 40 10.57 12.72 -8.35
CA GLN A 40 9.24 12.45 -7.87
C GLN A 40 9.42 11.51 -6.71
N MET A 41 9.06 12.04 -5.56
CA MET A 41 9.20 11.34 -4.32
C MET A 41 7.91 10.56 -4.05
N HIS A 42 8.04 9.26 -3.91
CA HIS A 42 6.92 8.35 -3.67
C HIS A 42 6.74 8.11 -2.19
N ASN A 43 5.49 8.21 -1.73
CA ASN A 43 5.16 7.88 -0.35
C ASN A 43 4.97 6.37 -0.23
N ILE A 44 5.77 5.77 0.65
CA ILE A 44 5.78 4.32 0.87
C ILE A 44 5.18 4.03 2.23
N VAL A 45 4.19 3.14 2.28
CA VAL A 45 3.62 2.65 3.53
C VAL A 45 3.96 1.18 3.69
N TYR A 46 4.66 0.86 4.77
CA TYR A 46 5.04 -0.49 5.16
C TYR A 46 4.10 -0.98 6.24
N ARG A 47 3.44 -2.11 6.00
CA ARG A 47 2.54 -2.75 6.97
C ARG A 47 2.99 -4.16 7.23
N ALA A 48 3.07 -4.54 8.50
CA ALA A 48 3.42 -5.90 8.88
C ALA A 48 2.50 -6.40 9.99
N ARG A 49 2.17 -7.69 9.95
CA ARG A 49 1.51 -8.40 11.05
C ARG A 49 2.28 -9.65 11.40
N VAL A 50 2.23 -9.99 12.68
CA VAL A 50 2.79 -11.22 13.21
C VAL A 50 1.68 -11.86 14.04
N ASP A 51 0.98 -12.80 13.42
CA ASP A 51 -0.21 -13.43 13.98
C ASP A 51 0.16 -14.79 14.57
N GLY A 52 0.24 -14.86 15.90
CA GLY A 52 0.61 -16.07 16.62
C GLY A 52 1.29 -15.79 17.95
N VAL A 53 1.94 -16.81 18.51
CA VAL A 53 2.75 -16.66 19.72
C VAL A 53 4.18 -16.36 19.28
N ALA A 54 4.46 -15.09 19.00
CA ALA A 54 5.79 -14.61 18.63
C ALA A 54 6.46 -13.79 19.74
N ARG A 55 7.79 -13.71 19.70
CA ARG A 55 8.63 -12.77 20.44
C ARG A 55 9.74 -12.28 19.51
N GLY A 56 10.38 -11.17 19.90
CA GLY A 56 11.49 -10.58 19.17
C GLY A 56 11.12 -10.27 17.72
N ALA A 57 9.90 -9.77 17.50
CA ALA A 57 9.52 -9.34 16.17
C ALA A 57 10.41 -8.17 15.77
N ARG A 58 11.15 -8.33 14.67
CA ARG A 58 12.03 -7.31 14.10
C ARG A 58 11.59 -7.02 12.67
N ILE A 59 11.35 -5.75 12.38
CA ILE A 59 10.89 -5.27 11.10
C ILE A 59 11.92 -4.28 10.58
N SER A 60 12.56 -4.62 9.47
CA SER A 60 13.47 -3.73 8.76
C SER A 60 12.81 -3.27 7.47
N TYR A 61 12.94 -2.00 7.12
CA TYR A 61 12.33 -1.41 5.94
C TYR A 61 13.15 -0.23 5.43
N ARG A 62 13.07 0.07 4.14
CA ARG A 62 13.79 1.19 3.54
C ARG A 62 13.04 2.51 3.80
N ILE A 63 13.66 3.43 4.53
CA ILE A 63 13.01 4.71 4.92
C ILE A 63 13.23 5.82 3.89
N ASP A 64 14.38 5.78 3.23
CA ASP A 64 14.76 6.62 2.10
C ASP A 64 15.75 5.84 1.20
N ASP A 65 16.21 6.44 0.11
CA ASP A 65 17.01 5.76 -0.92
C ASP A 65 18.32 5.14 -0.41
N GLN A 66 18.82 5.57 0.75
CA GLN A 66 20.14 5.17 1.28
C GLN A 66 20.06 4.49 2.64
N ASN A 67 18.94 4.59 3.34
CA ASN A 67 18.82 4.16 4.73
C ASN A 67 17.77 3.05 4.90
N VAL A 68 18.15 2.03 5.66
CA VAL A 68 17.23 1.04 6.21
C VAL A 68 16.97 1.36 7.67
N ASN A 69 15.71 1.45 8.07
CA ASN A 69 15.32 1.55 9.46
C ASN A 69 14.94 0.16 9.99
N THR A 70 15.17 -0.07 11.29
CA THR A 70 14.76 -1.31 11.96
C THR A 70 13.98 -0.97 13.22
N ALA A 71 12.84 -1.63 13.40
CA ALA A 71 12.01 -1.53 14.59
C ALA A 71 11.83 -2.91 15.23
N ASP A 72 11.79 -2.96 16.56
CA ASP A 72 11.51 -4.18 17.33
C ASP A 72 10.17 -4.05 18.09
N PRO A 73 9.01 -3.97 17.40
CA PRO A 73 7.73 -3.72 18.05
C PRO A 73 7.19 -4.94 18.82
N THR A 74 6.44 -4.67 19.89
CA THR A 74 5.65 -5.71 20.57
C THR A 74 4.43 -6.10 19.74
N MET A 75 4.56 -7.14 18.92
CA MET A 75 3.46 -7.63 18.07
C MET A 75 2.51 -8.54 18.87
N LEU A 76 1.42 -7.97 19.39
CA LEU A 76 0.30 -8.76 19.90
C LEU A 76 -0.56 -9.23 18.73
N PRO A 77 -1.21 -10.42 18.81
CA PRO A 77 -2.10 -10.90 17.76
C PRO A 77 -3.14 -9.85 17.34
N GLY A 78 -3.33 -9.67 16.03
CA GLY A 78 -4.25 -8.67 15.48
C GLY A 78 -3.70 -7.23 15.44
N ARG A 79 -2.50 -6.97 15.97
CA ARG A 79 -1.83 -5.67 15.78
C ARG A 79 -1.12 -5.62 14.45
N THR A 80 -1.20 -4.46 13.80
CA THR A 80 -0.42 -4.14 12.60
C THR A 80 0.64 -3.13 12.98
N PHE A 81 1.89 -3.44 12.63
CA PHE A 81 2.94 -2.44 12.56
C PHE A 81 2.75 -1.65 11.27
N GLU A 82 2.86 -0.33 11.34
CA GLU A 82 2.81 0.55 10.20
C GLU A 82 3.91 1.59 10.32
N ALA A 83 4.62 1.81 9.22
CA ALA A 83 5.63 2.85 9.11
C ALA A 83 5.60 3.44 7.70
N THR A 84 6.05 4.69 7.59
CA THR A 84 6.16 5.38 6.31
C THR A 84 7.62 5.62 5.94
N GLY A 85 7.88 5.59 4.64
CA GLY A 85 9.14 5.96 4.02
C GLY A 85 8.87 6.77 2.77
N VAL A 86 9.92 7.36 2.22
CA VAL A 86 9.83 8.33 1.13
C VAL A 86 11.00 8.05 0.19
N LEU A 87 10.72 7.54 -1.01
CA LEU A 87 11.73 7.04 -1.97
C LEU A 87 11.63 7.74 -3.31
N SER A 88 12.76 7.95 -3.98
CA SER A 88 12.77 8.41 -5.37
C SER A 88 12.48 7.27 -6.35
N ASP A 89 12.94 6.05 -6.04
CA ASP A 89 12.61 4.84 -6.80
C ASP A 89 11.64 3.95 -6.01
N PRO A 90 10.36 3.82 -6.43
CA PRO A 90 9.39 2.99 -5.75
C PRO A 90 9.67 1.49 -5.90
N GLU A 91 10.40 1.06 -6.95
CA GLU A 91 10.80 -0.35 -7.10
C GLU A 91 11.83 -0.75 -6.06
N SER A 92 12.56 0.23 -5.52
CA SER A 92 13.41 0.05 -4.37
C SER A 92 12.61 -0.09 -3.06
N ALA A 93 11.28 -0.06 -3.01
CA ALA A 93 10.59 -0.27 -1.72
C ALA A 93 10.77 -1.72 -1.21
N GLY A 94 11.32 -1.88 0.00
CA GLY A 94 11.67 -3.18 0.57
C GLY A 94 11.38 -3.30 2.06
N MET A 95 10.99 -4.49 2.51
CA MET A 95 10.74 -4.80 3.92
C MET A 95 11.10 -6.26 4.26
N THR A 96 11.63 -6.46 5.47
CA THR A 96 11.90 -7.77 6.07
C THR A 96 11.23 -7.84 7.44
N VAL A 97 10.45 -8.87 7.69
CA VAL A 97 9.80 -9.17 8.97
C VAL A 97 10.42 -10.45 9.51
N SER A 98 10.91 -10.42 10.75
CA SER A 98 11.50 -11.60 11.39
C SER A 98 10.96 -11.81 12.80
N VAL A 99 10.97 -13.06 13.25
CA VAL A 99 10.64 -13.45 14.62
C VAL A 99 11.70 -14.40 15.17
N ASP A 100 11.88 -14.40 16.49
CA ASP A 100 12.85 -15.29 17.11
C ASP A 100 12.44 -16.76 17.01
N TRP A 101 13.43 -17.64 16.87
CA TRP A 101 13.27 -19.05 17.19
C TRP A 101 13.06 -19.20 18.72
N PRO A 102 12.23 -20.14 19.23
CA PRO A 102 11.50 -21.24 18.57
C PRO A 102 10.05 -20.89 18.22
N TYR A 103 9.74 -19.60 18.08
CA TYR A 103 8.35 -19.17 17.98
C TYR A 103 7.73 -19.53 16.63
N SER A 104 6.41 -19.60 16.64
CA SER A 104 5.58 -19.89 15.48
C SER A 104 4.55 -18.80 15.29
N ALA A 105 4.48 -18.26 14.08
CA ALA A 105 3.52 -17.24 13.72
C ALA A 105 3.25 -17.27 12.22
N ASN A 106 2.12 -16.70 11.84
CA ASN A 106 1.90 -16.26 10.48
C ASN A 106 2.49 -14.85 10.34
N LEU A 107 3.47 -14.70 9.47
CA LEU A 107 4.06 -13.42 9.13
C LEU A 107 3.33 -12.88 7.91
N HIS A 108 2.91 -11.63 7.99
CA HIS A 108 2.31 -10.91 6.88
C HIS A 108 3.06 -9.60 6.68
N CYS A 109 3.26 -9.24 5.43
CA CYS A 109 3.87 -7.98 5.04
C CYS A 109 3.11 -7.39 3.84
N GLU A 110 3.06 -6.08 3.77
CA GLU A 110 2.48 -5.33 2.67
C GLU A 110 3.25 -4.02 2.49
N ILE A 111 3.50 -3.67 1.23
CA ILE A 111 4.12 -2.41 0.83
C ILE A 111 3.16 -1.72 -0.12
N LEU A 112 2.79 -0.50 0.24
CA LEU A 112 1.99 0.38 -0.58
C LEU A 112 2.85 1.54 -1.07
N VAL A 113 2.80 1.81 -2.37
CA VAL A 113 3.42 2.99 -3.01
C VAL A 113 2.27 3.88 -3.44
N ASP A 114 2.24 5.12 -2.94
CA ASP A 114 1.18 6.08 -3.25
C ASP A 114 -0.22 5.45 -3.08
N GLU A 115 -0.41 4.77 -1.93
CA GLU A 115 -1.64 4.07 -1.54
C GLU A 115 -2.00 2.81 -2.36
N GLN A 116 -1.14 2.39 -3.29
CA GLN A 116 -1.33 1.17 -4.08
C GLN A 116 -0.45 0.03 -3.58
N THR A 117 -1.05 -1.13 -3.26
CA THR A 117 -0.28 -2.32 -2.87
C THR A 117 0.57 -2.84 -4.03
N VAL A 118 1.89 -2.65 -3.95
CA VAL A 118 2.85 -3.12 -4.97
C VAL A 118 3.48 -4.46 -4.59
N ALA A 119 3.59 -4.74 -3.29
CA ALA A 119 4.13 -6.00 -2.79
C ALA A 119 3.36 -6.47 -1.57
N ARG A 120 3.13 -7.78 -1.50
CA ARG A 120 2.51 -8.46 -0.36
C ARG A 120 3.01 -9.88 -0.29
N ALA A 121 3.30 -10.36 0.91
CA ALA A 121 3.62 -11.75 1.13
C ALA A 121 3.11 -12.22 2.51
N ASP A 122 2.91 -13.53 2.59
CA ASP A 122 2.45 -14.23 3.78
C ASP A 122 3.27 -15.50 3.94
N GLN A 123 3.71 -15.79 5.16
CA GLN A 123 4.45 -17.00 5.45
C GLN A 123 4.12 -17.54 6.83
N PHE A 124 3.77 -18.82 6.89
CA PHE A 124 3.65 -19.52 8.14
C PHE A 124 5.01 -20.08 8.60
N VAL A 125 5.43 -19.66 9.79
CA VAL A 125 6.63 -20.16 10.47
C VAL A 125 6.20 -21.27 11.41
N ALA A 126 6.49 -22.51 11.02
CA ALA A 126 6.14 -23.68 11.81
C ALA A 126 7.08 -23.85 13.02
N PRO A 127 6.58 -24.19 14.22
CA PRO A 127 7.42 -24.38 15.39
C PRO A 127 8.42 -25.51 15.17
N ARG A 128 9.67 -25.30 15.60
CA ARG A 128 10.75 -26.30 15.52
C ARG A 128 11.34 -26.51 16.92
N LEU A 129 11.52 -27.77 17.29
CA LEU A 129 12.11 -28.15 18.60
C LEU A 129 13.63 -27.99 18.63
N THR A 130 14.27 -28.05 17.47
CA THR A 130 15.70 -27.78 17.29
C THR A 130 15.84 -26.52 16.44
N ARG A 131 16.86 -25.71 16.74
CA ARG A 131 17.35 -24.74 15.77
C ARG A 131 17.80 -25.57 14.58
N ALA A 132 17.29 -25.29 13.37
CA ALA A 132 17.94 -25.81 12.19
C ALA A 132 19.28 -25.06 12.15
N ASP A 133 20.36 -25.69 12.59
CA ASP A 133 21.67 -25.03 12.75
C ASP A 133 22.18 -24.40 11.45
N ASP A 134 21.54 -24.68 10.31
CA ASP A 134 21.87 -24.19 8.97
C ASP A 134 20.80 -23.30 8.29
N ASP A 135 19.71 -22.89 8.96
CA ASP A 135 18.72 -21.96 8.36
C ASP A 135 18.80 -20.54 8.95
N PRO A 136 19.66 -19.65 8.40
CA PRO A 136 19.77 -18.28 8.86
C PRO A 136 18.52 -17.44 8.58
N LEU A 137 17.60 -17.94 7.75
CA LEU A 137 16.36 -17.25 7.35
C LEU A 137 15.12 -17.81 8.05
N TYR A 138 15.27 -18.74 9.00
CA TYR A 138 14.14 -19.23 9.79
C TYR A 138 13.39 -18.05 10.42
N GLY A 139 12.07 -18.07 10.27
CA GLY A 139 11.22 -17.04 10.86
C GLY A 139 11.37 -15.67 10.20
N THR A 140 11.94 -15.58 8.99
CA THR A 140 12.11 -14.33 8.23
C THR A 140 11.28 -14.34 6.95
N LEU A 141 10.49 -13.29 6.75
CA LEU A 141 9.69 -13.00 5.57
C LEU A 141 10.21 -11.72 4.90
N GLN A 142 10.56 -11.80 3.62
CA GLN A 142 11.03 -10.67 2.81
C GLN A 142 10.01 -10.29 1.74
N CYS A 143 9.83 -8.99 1.51
CA CYS A 143 8.78 -8.43 0.66
C CYS A 143 9.29 -7.20 -0.06
N GLY A 144 8.96 -7.08 -1.36
CA GLY A 144 9.50 -6.02 -2.22
C GLY A 144 10.98 -6.23 -2.54
N ALA A 145 11.71 -5.13 -2.72
CA ALA A 145 13.13 -5.16 -3.02
C ALA A 145 13.98 -5.60 -1.80
N PRO A 146 15.15 -6.20 -2.04
CA PRO A 146 16.04 -6.62 -0.97
C PRO A 146 16.63 -5.41 -0.21
N LEU A 147 16.92 -5.61 1.07
CA LEU A 147 17.42 -4.58 2.00
C LEU A 147 18.94 -4.62 2.21
N ASP A 148 19.64 -5.57 1.59
CA ASP A 148 21.10 -5.73 1.65
C ASP A 148 21.87 -4.63 0.91
N SER A 149 21.15 -3.74 0.22
CA SER A 149 21.68 -2.58 -0.49
C SER A 149 21.58 -1.30 0.38
N GLY A 150 22.45 -1.17 1.40
CA GLY A 150 22.74 0.12 2.03
C GLY A 150 22.47 0.24 3.55
N GLY A 151 23.55 0.21 4.34
CA GLY A 151 23.68 0.98 5.60
C GLY A 151 22.98 0.42 6.85
N GLY A 152 23.78 0.07 7.85
CA GLY A 152 23.32 -0.45 9.15
C GLY A 152 22.20 0.38 9.79
N GLY A 153 21.10 -0.29 10.12
CA GLY A 153 19.90 0.36 10.60
C GLY A 153 20.06 0.99 11.99
N ASN A 154 19.60 2.23 12.12
CA ASN A 154 19.23 2.79 13.41
C ASN A 154 18.02 1.99 13.93
N VAL A 155 18.13 1.45 15.13
CA VAL A 155 17.02 0.74 15.77
C VAL A 155 16.15 1.79 16.48
N LEU A 156 15.08 2.24 15.84
CA LEU A 156 14.09 3.12 16.48
C LEU A 156 13.10 2.25 17.25
N ASN A 157 13.18 2.30 18.59
CA ASN A 157 12.23 1.60 19.46
C ASN A 157 10.89 2.35 19.48
N THR A 158 9.95 1.98 18.61
CA THR A 158 8.59 2.57 18.51
C THR A 158 7.62 1.97 19.54
N ALA A 159 8.07 1.75 20.78
CA ALA A 159 7.17 1.39 21.87
C ALA A 159 6.05 2.45 22.01
N PRO A 160 4.82 2.07 22.40
CA PRO A 160 3.74 3.04 22.59
C PRO A 160 4.19 4.10 23.61
N VAL A 161 4.00 5.38 23.28
CA VAL A 161 4.19 6.48 24.23
C VAL A 161 3.22 6.25 25.39
N GLY A 162 3.75 5.80 26.52
CA GLY A 162 3.02 5.74 27.78
C GLY A 162 2.65 7.15 28.21
N ALA A 163 1.42 7.32 28.71
CA ALA A 163 0.88 8.60 29.15
C ALA A 163 1.83 9.32 30.11
N ASP A 164 1.98 10.62 29.87
CA ASP A 164 2.72 11.58 30.69
C ASP A 164 2.30 11.46 32.17
N PRO A 165 3.23 11.22 33.12
CA PRO A 165 2.89 11.30 34.54
C PRO A 165 2.59 12.75 34.88
N GLY A 166 1.30 13.05 35.06
CA GLY A 166 0.81 14.39 35.42
C GLY A 166 1.57 15.02 36.60
N PRO A 167 1.63 16.36 36.64
CA PRO A 167 2.48 17.10 37.56
C PRO A 167 2.16 16.79 39.04
N PRO A 168 3.17 16.82 39.93
CA PRO A 168 2.97 16.55 41.35
C PRO A 168 2.04 17.60 41.97
N ALA A 169 1.05 17.11 42.72
CA ALA A 169 0.21 17.95 43.55
C ALA A 169 1.06 18.65 44.63
N ALA A 170 0.85 19.96 44.78
CA ALA A 170 1.47 20.81 45.78
C ALA A 170 0.81 20.65 47.16
#